data_AF-A0A1V9YSQ2-F1
#
_entry.id   AF-A0A1V9YSQ2-F1
#
_cell.length_a   1.000
_cell.length_b   1.000
_cell.length_c   1.000
_cell.angle_alpha   90.00
_cell.angle_beta   90.00
_cell.angle_gamma   90.00
#
_symmetry.space_group_name_H-M   'P 1'
#
loop_
_entity.id
_entity.type
_entity.pdbx_description
1 polymer ?
#
loop_
_entity_poly.entity_id
_entity_poly.type
_entity_poly.pdbx_seq_one_letter_code
_entity_poly.pdbx_strand_id
1 'polypeptide(L)'
;MSSSQPLLNVAPSRSLESNKYILGLTTGNLSILPLRNFAGVLQFDFIATATAFSSNASTNATILVTVEPVVSIPKAILSVPVMRRDVSSTMSIYYNFTDPIGYTELSHSTLVLTGFGISSVKNILNDTITCMSMGSNTTVCPLSDAFKLPTNISLLLEPVPNYAGVLNISLITVYSIMDAPTPCMLTYISLQSAKSCCQNATLQCSASQTNSIVIIQGDASVPTISLSSTLLNSTVGGISSFSVQALDIQDPYKLQGLNASIVCPQNVAENVILYQKQNLTALSKLAISGSDIFALKWLYGKLPIGIEFSWSKSIAASMLNFNCTIVAQSYVLQYPNSTAMSSKTFGVQLSTLVQVLRLPQTYFDVLEGDVIAIPFTLNASTNMSLHQWLKKFYFPMQITP
;
A
#
# COMPACT_ATOMS: atom_id res chain seq x y z
N MET A 1 -24.19 53.13 13.79
CA MET A 1 -23.14 53.75 12.98
C MET A 1 -21.96 52.78 12.92
N SER A 2 -21.82 52.01 11.85
CA SER A 2 -20.65 51.15 11.61
C SER A 2 -19.86 51.75 10.46
N SER A 3 -18.73 52.36 10.80
CA SER A 3 -17.77 52.89 9.84
C SER A 3 -17.08 51.74 9.09
N SER A 4 -17.34 51.59 7.80
CA SER A 4 -16.47 50.81 6.90
C SER A 4 -15.22 51.64 6.61
N GLN A 5 -14.05 51.17 7.05
CA GLN A 5 -12.79 51.77 6.62
C GLN A 5 -12.48 51.35 5.17
N PRO A 6 -11.99 52.27 4.31
CA PRO A 6 -11.56 51.93 2.97
C PRO A 6 -10.26 51.11 3.01
N LEU A 7 -10.19 50.04 2.21
CA LEU A 7 -8.96 49.31 1.94
C LEU A 7 -7.95 50.26 1.28
N LEU A 8 -6.91 50.62 2.03
CA LEU A 8 -5.78 51.44 1.59
C LEU A 8 -4.80 50.59 0.77
N ASN A 9 -4.35 51.15 -0.35
CA ASN A 9 -3.42 50.61 -1.38
C ASN A 9 -4.05 49.80 -2.52
N VAL A 10 -4.89 50.46 -3.33
CA VAL A 10 -5.07 50.09 -4.75
C VAL A 10 -4.11 50.97 -5.56
N ALA A 11 -3.12 50.37 -6.23
CA ALA A 11 -2.23 51.11 -7.13
C ALA A 11 -3.05 51.77 -8.26
N PRO A 12 -2.77 53.02 -8.63
CA PRO A 12 -3.56 53.73 -9.62
C PRO A 12 -3.38 53.13 -11.02
N SER A 13 -4.50 52.82 -11.65
CA SER A 13 -4.72 52.72 -13.09
C SER A 13 -3.77 51.81 -13.90
N ARG A 14 -4.15 50.54 -14.05
CA ARG A 14 -4.21 50.00 -15.43
C ARG A 14 -5.54 50.47 -16.00
N SER A 15 -5.53 51.36 -17.00
CA SER A 15 -6.73 51.69 -17.76
C SER A 15 -7.27 50.39 -18.38
N LEU A 16 -8.41 49.91 -17.89
CA LEU A 16 -9.06 48.74 -18.45
C LEU A 16 -9.68 49.12 -19.80
N GLU A 17 -9.35 48.38 -20.85
CA GLU A 17 -9.79 48.62 -22.23
C GLU A 17 -11.32 48.75 -22.35
N SER A 18 -11.78 49.70 -23.18
CA SER A 18 -13.21 49.80 -23.54
C SER A 18 -13.67 48.50 -24.23
N ASN A 19 -14.88 48.02 -23.92
CA ASN A 19 -15.54 46.76 -24.37
C ASN A 19 -15.49 45.56 -23.40
N LYS A 20 -15.06 45.76 -22.16
CA LYS A 20 -15.00 44.69 -21.13
C LYS A 20 -16.19 44.65 -20.16
N TYR A 21 -17.01 45.69 -20.14
CA TYR A 21 -18.22 45.77 -19.32
C TYR A 21 -19.42 45.94 -20.23
N ILE A 22 -20.50 45.20 -19.95
CA ILE A 22 -21.78 45.35 -20.65
C ILE A 22 -22.66 46.24 -19.79
N LEU A 23 -23.02 47.41 -20.33
CA LEU A 23 -23.94 48.36 -19.73
C LEU A 23 -25.27 48.31 -20.48
N GLY A 24 -26.31 47.89 -19.78
CA GLY A 24 -27.68 47.95 -20.28
C GLY A 24 -28.39 49.15 -19.66
N LEU A 25 -28.89 50.04 -20.50
CA LEU A 25 -29.72 51.17 -20.10
C LEU A 25 -31.11 50.93 -20.66
N THR A 26 -32.07 50.63 -19.79
CA THR A 26 -33.50 50.60 -20.12
C THR A 26 -34.21 51.70 -19.35
N THR A 27 -35.40 52.12 -19.78
CA THR A 27 -36.18 53.15 -19.07
C THR A 27 -36.34 52.77 -17.59
N GLY A 28 -35.64 53.48 -16.71
CA GLY A 28 -35.67 53.31 -15.26
C GLY A 28 -34.63 52.36 -14.66
N ASN A 29 -33.86 51.59 -15.45
CA ASN A 29 -32.93 50.59 -14.91
C ASN A 29 -31.54 50.64 -15.58
N LEU A 30 -30.50 50.55 -14.74
CA LEU A 30 -29.11 50.31 -15.12
C LEU A 30 -28.73 48.87 -14.78
N SER A 31 -28.31 48.09 -15.76
CA SER A 31 -27.74 46.75 -15.54
C SER A 31 -26.25 46.76 -15.87
N ILE A 32 -25.43 46.28 -14.93
CA ILE A 32 -23.97 46.18 -15.08
C ILE A 32 -23.56 44.72 -14.90
N LEU A 33 -22.76 44.20 -15.82
CA LEU A 33 -22.03 42.94 -15.64
C LEU A 33 -20.56 43.27 -15.36
N PRO A 34 -20.06 43.10 -14.12
CA PRO A 34 -18.66 43.28 -13.82
C PRO A 34 -17.77 42.32 -14.62
N LEU A 35 -16.52 42.74 -14.83
CA LEU A 35 -15.48 41.86 -15.37
C LEU A 35 -15.33 40.58 -14.55
N ARG A 36 -15.05 39.48 -15.25
CA ARG A 36 -14.73 38.20 -14.59
C ARG A 36 -13.50 38.39 -13.68
N ASN A 37 -13.64 37.99 -12.41
CA ASN A 37 -12.62 38.08 -11.36
C ASN A 37 -12.19 39.50 -10.95
N PHE A 38 -12.99 40.52 -11.26
CA PHE A 38 -12.75 41.86 -10.75
C PHE A 38 -13.42 42.04 -9.39
N ALA A 39 -12.71 42.65 -8.44
CA ALA A 39 -13.29 43.23 -7.24
C ALA A 39 -12.76 44.64 -7.03
N GLY A 40 -13.59 45.51 -6.45
CA GLY A 40 -13.26 46.91 -6.21
C GLY A 40 -14.41 47.86 -6.49
N VAL A 41 -14.12 49.15 -6.45
CA VAL A 41 -15.12 50.21 -6.65
C VAL A 41 -15.19 50.59 -8.13
N LEU A 42 -16.41 50.59 -8.67
CA LEU A 42 -16.76 51.17 -9.96
C LEU A 42 -17.43 52.52 -9.70
N GLN A 43 -16.93 53.57 -10.35
CA GLN A 43 -17.54 54.90 -10.32
C GLN A 43 -18.22 55.18 -11.67
N PHE A 44 -19.48 55.61 -11.61
CA PHE A 44 -20.27 55.99 -12.77
C PHE A 44 -20.76 57.43 -12.63
N ASP A 45 -20.41 58.27 -13.59
CA ASP A 45 -20.86 59.65 -13.67
C ASP A 45 -21.94 59.78 -14.75
N PHE A 46 -23.14 60.17 -14.33
CA PHE A 46 -24.31 60.35 -15.18
C PHE A 46 -24.56 61.83 -15.42
N ILE A 47 -24.90 62.16 -16.67
CA ILE A 47 -25.36 63.49 -17.05
C ILE A 47 -26.78 63.33 -17.60
N ALA A 48 -27.77 63.82 -16.85
CA ALA A 48 -29.15 63.88 -17.33
C ALA A 48 -29.35 65.23 -18.03
N THR A 49 -29.78 65.20 -19.29
CA THR A 49 -30.06 66.40 -20.08
C THR A 49 -31.56 66.45 -20.41
N ALA A 50 -32.18 67.61 -20.16
CA ALA A 50 -33.53 67.92 -20.59
C ALA A 50 -33.47 68.99 -21.66
N THR A 51 -34.20 68.78 -22.75
CA THR A 51 -34.32 69.74 -23.85
C THR A 51 -35.78 70.08 -24.05
N ALA A 52 -36.09 71.38 -24.05
CA ALA A 52 -37.43 71.90 -24.31
C ALA A 52 -37.31 73.15 -25.18
N PHE A 53 -37.88 73.10 -26.38
CA PHE A 53 -37.70 74.14 -27.41
C PHE A 53 -36.21 74.44 -27.65
N SER A 54 -35.78 75.70 -27.49
CA SER A 54 -34.38 76.14 -27.63
C SER A 54 -33.60 76.15 -26.31
N SER A 55 -34.15 75.59 -25.23
CA SER A 55 -33.53 75.58 -23.90
C SER A 55 -33.07 74.18 -23.51
N ASN A 56 -31.88 74.11 -22.92
CA ASN A 56 -31.28 72.88 -22.41
C ASN A 56 -30.95 73.06 -20.92
N ALA A 57 -31.21 72.04 -20.11
CA ALA A 57 -30.76 71.94 -18.73
C ALA A 57 -30.04 70.61 -18.54
N SER A 58 -28.98 70.59 -17.73
CA SER A 58 -28.25 69.38 -17.39
C SER A 58 -28.01 69.28 -15.90
N THR A 59 -28.06 68.07 -15.36
CA THR A 59 -27.63 67.78 -13.99
C THR A 59 -26.73 66.54 -14.00
N ASN A 60 -25.82 66.48 -13.02
CA ASN A 60 -24.87 65.39 -12.88
C ASN A 60 -25.20 64.56 -11.63
N ALA A 61 -25.00 63.25 -11.71
CA ALA A 61 -25.07 62.35 -10.57
C ALA A 61 -23.93 61.33 -10.62
N THR A 62 -23.32 61.05 -9.47
CA THR A 62 -22.27 60.03 -9.36
C THR A 62 -22.82 58.83 -8.58
N ILE A 63 -22.63 57.63 -9.11
CA ILE A 63 -22.94 56.37 -8.43
C ILE A 63 -21.66 55.58 -8.21
N LEU A 64 -21.44 55.15 -6.97
CA LEU A 64 -20.38 54.23 -6.60
C LEU A 64 -20.97 52.83 -6.41
N VAL A 65 -20.42 51.86 -7.13
CA VAL A 65 -20.81 50.44 -7.02
C VAL A 65 -19.58 49.66 -6.57
N THR A 66 -19.66 49.03 -5.40
CA THR A 66 -18.61 48.13 -4.93
C THR A 66 -18.90 46.71 -5.42
N VAL A 67 -17.96 46.13 -6.16
CA VAL A 67 -17.97 44.72 -6.53
C VAL A 67 -17.20 43.97 -5.46
N GLU A 68 -17.92 43.16 -4.67
CA GLU A 68 -17.31 42.34 -3.62
C GLU A 68 -16.48 41.21 -4.23
N PRO A 69 -15.29 40.92 -3.69
CA PRO A 69 -14.50 39.80 -4.14
C PRO A 69 -15.18 38.49 -3.76
N VAL A 70 -15.17 37.55 -4.70
CA VAL A 70 -15.62 36.18 -4.48
C VAL A 70 -14.44 35.26 -4.70
N VAL A 71 -14.15 34.41 -3.72
CA VAL A 71 -13.09 33.42 -3.83
C VAL A 71 -13.36 32.52 -5.02
N SER A 72 -12.34 32.25 -5.82
CA SER A 72 -12.46 31.32 -6.92
C SER A 72 -12.60 29.90 -6.38
N ILE A 73 -12.97 28.94 -7.23
CA ILE A 73 -12.79 27.52 -6.94
C ILE A 73 -11.66 27.02 -7.84
N PRO A 74 -10.39 27.11 -7.43
CA PRO A 74 -9.28 26.59 -8.21
C PRO A 74 -9.31 25.07 -8.20
N LYS A 75 -8.92 24.51 -9.35
CA LYS A 75 -8.85 23.06 -9.52
C LYS A 75 -7.41 22.63 -9.35
N ALA A 76 -7.13 21.87 -8.29
CA ALA A 76 -5.88 21.13 -8.18
C ALA A 76 -5.97 19.85 -9.02
N ILE A 77 -4.86 19.45 -9.61
CA ILE A 77 -4.71 18.21 -10.36
C ILE A 77 -3.54 17.45 -9.74
N LEU A 78 -3.80 16.19 -9.40
CA LEU A 78 -2.78 15.28 -8.89
C LEU A 78 -2.21 14.49 -10.07
N SER A 79 -0.90 14.55 -10.24
CA SER A 79 -0.16 13.67 -11.12
C SER A 79 0.65 12.72 -10.26
N VAL A 80 0.19 11.47 -10.18
CA VAL A 80 0.83 10.46 -9.34
C VAL A 80 1.46 9.37 -10.20
N PRO A 81 2.75 9.06 -10.01
CA PRO A 81 3.42 8.03 -10.80
C PRO A 81 3.00 6.63 -10.35
N VAL A 82 3.33 5.64 -11.18
CA VAL A 82 3.37 4.25 -10.73
C VAL A 82 4.48 4.12 -9.69
N MET A 83 4.12 3.70 -8.48
CA MET A 83 5.09 3.49 -7.41
C MET A 83 5.57 2.05 -7.42
N ARG A 84 6.83 1.83 -7.05
CA ARG A 84 7.38 0.49 -6.79
C ARG A 84 7.75 0.37 -5.33
N ARG A 85 7.63 -0.84 -4.80
CA ARG A 85 8.08 -1.19 -3.45
C ARG A 85 9.53 -0.74 -3.26
N ASP A 86 9.82 -0.18 -2.09
CA ASP A 86 11.14 0.26 -1.64
C ASP A 86 11.81 1.33 -2.54
N VAL A 87 11.06 1.93 -3.47
CA VAL A 87 11.57 2.94 -4.39
C VAL A 87 10.77 4.24 -4.21
N SER A 88 11.48 5.32 -3.91
CA SER A 88 10.88 6.64 -3.80
C SER A 88 10.34 7.11 -5.15
N SER A 89 9.22 7.83 -5.14
CA SER A 89 8.54 8.27 -6.36
C SER A 89 8.08 9.71 -6.25
N THR A 90 8.16 10.47 -7.35
CA THR A 90 7.79 11.89 -7.35
C THR A 90 6.34 12.09 -7.76
N MET A 91 5.53 12.62 -6.85
CA MET A 91 4.18 13.10 -7.10
C MET A 91 4.20 14.60 -7.39
N SER A 92 3.36 15.06 -8.32
CA SER A 92 3.21 16.50 -8.59
C SER A 92 1.77 16.96 -8.39
N ILE A 93 1.63 18.16 -7.84
CA ILE A 93 0.38 18.86 -7.60
C ILE A 93 0.39 20.11 -8.48
N TYR A 94 -0.57 20.20 -9.39
CA TYR A 94 -0.75 21.32 -10.29
C TYR A 94 -1.97 22.13 -9.88
N TYR A 95 -1.78 23.42 -9.60
CA TYR A 95 -2.89 24.32 -9.32
C TYR A 95 -3.26 25.08 -10.59
N ASN A 96 -4.51 24.93 -11.04
CA ASN A 96 -5.07 25.76 -12.10
C ASN A 96 -5.78 26.97 -11.46
N PHE A 97 -5.02 28.05 -11.25
CA PHE A 97 -5.53 29.28 -10.66
C PHE A 97 -6.08 30.22 -11.72
N THR A 98 -7.03 31.04 -11.30
CA THR A 98 -7.52 32.17 -12.11
C THR A 98 -6.84 33.41 -11.57
N ASP A 99 -6.38 34.34 -12.41
CA ASP A 99 -5.77 35.58 -11.95
C ASP A 99 -6.85 36.59 -11.53
N PRO A 100 -7.07 36.83 -10.22
CA PRO A 100 -7.99 37.86 -9.76
C PRO A 100 -7.43 39.26 -9.99
N ILE A 101 -8.33 40.22 -10.21
CA ILE A 101 -8.00 41.63 -10.35
C ILE A 101 -8.62 42.37 -9.17
N GLY A 102 -7.80 43.10 -8.42
CA GLY A 102 -8.25 43.93 -7.30
C GLY A 102 -8.28 43.24 -5.94
N TYR A 103 -7.95 41.94 -5.87
CA TYR A 103 -7.75 41.20 -4.62
C TYR A 103 -6.72 40.08 -4.81
N THR A 104 -6.22 39.53 -3.71
CA THR A 104 -5.30 38.38 -3.71
C THR A 104 -5.99 37.16 -3.13
N GLU A 105 -5.87 36.03 -3.81
CA GLU A 105 -6.37 34.74 -3.32
C GLU A 105 -5.21 33.90 -2.80
N LEU A 106 -5.30 33.46 -1.55
CA LEU A 106 -4.32 32.59 -0.90
C LEU A 106 -4.92 31.20 -0.72
N SER A 107 -4.04 30.20 -0.61
CA SER A 107 -4.41 28.80 -0.42
C SER A 107 -3.64 28.17 0.71
N HIS A 108 -4.28 27.20 1.35
CA HIS A 108 -3.67 26.25 2.26
C HIS A 108 -4.09 24.86 1.82
N SER A 109 -3.14 23.93 1.73
CA SER A 109 -3.40 22.58 1.24
C SER A 109 -2.88 21.53 2.21
N THR A 110 -3.68 20.49 2.37
CA THR A 110 -3.36 19.33 3.20
C THR A 110 -3.47 18.07 2.36
N LEU A 111 -2.39 17.30 2.33
CA LEU A 111 -2.34 15.98 1.72
C LEU A 111 -2.78 14.94 2.74
N VAL A 112 -3.80 14.15 2.40
CA VAL A 112 -4.32 13.08 3.21
C VAL A 112 -4.06 11.76 2.49
N LEU A 113 -3.24 10.93 3.11
CA LEU A 113 -2.88 9.60 2.65
C LEU A 113 -3.67 8.59 3.46
N THR A 114 -4.48 7.77 2.80
CA THR A 114 -5.31 6.75 3.43
C THR A 114 -4.95 5.38 2.89
N GLY A 115 -4.73 4.44 3.80
CA GLY A 115 -4.04 3.19 3.53
C GLY A 115 -2.61 3.25 4.07
N PHE A 116 -2.15 2.15 4.65
CA PHE A 116 -0.73 1.97 4.93
C PHE A 116 0.05 2.03 3.62
N GLY A 117 1.27 2.56 3.61
CA GLY A 117 2.12 2.39 2.44
C GLY A 117 3.14 3.49 2.19
N ILE A 118 3.04 4.65 2.85
CA ILE A 118 4.03 5.73 2.78
C ILE A 118 4.69 5.90 4.15
N SER A 119 6.01 5.85 4.20
CA SER A 119 6.82 6.04 5.40
C SER A 119 7.18 7.50 5.61
N SER A 120 7.45 8.24 4.53
CA SER A 120 7.78 9.65 4.59
C SER A 120 7.29 10.39 3.34
N VAL A 121 7.01 11.69 3.52
CA VAL A 121 6.72 12.65 2.45
C VAL A 121 7.76 13.74 2.54
N LYS A 122 8.43 14.04 1.44
CA LYS A 122 9.47 15.06 1.36
C LYS A 122 9.19 16.05 0.25
N ASN A 123 9.73 17.26 0.35
CA ASN A 123 9.77 18.19 -0.77
C ASN A 123 10.87 17.76 -1.78
N ILE A 124 10.96 18.45 -2.92
CA ILE A 124 11.97 18.17 -3.95
C ILE A 124 13.42 18.51 -3.50
N LEU A 125 13.56 19.30 -2.44
CA LEU A 125 14.85 19.60 -1.80
C LEU A 125 15.25 18.54 -0.77
N ASN A 126 14.44 17.48 -0.64
CA ASN A 126 14.62 16.36 0.29
C ASN A 126 14.41 16.73 1.78
N ASP A 127 13.74 17.85 2.06
CA ASP A 127 13.27 18.19 3.40
C ASP A 127 11.99 17.42 3.73
N THR A 128 11.97 16.78 4.89
CA THR A 128 10.81 16.02 5.36
C THR A 128 9.65 16.96 5.70
N ILE A 129 8.49 16.70 5.12
CA ILE A 129 7.24 17.34 5.50
C ILE A 129 6.73 16.68 6.77
N THR A 130 6.49 17.47 7.81
CA THR A 130 5.97 16.98 9.08
C THR A 130 4.54 16.51 8.90
N CYS A 131 4.34 15.20 8.88
CA CYS A 131 3.01 14.58 8.81
C CYS A 131 2.57 14.05 10.18
N MET A 132 1.26 14.04 10.42
CA MET A 132 0.64 13.48 11.61
C MET A 132 -0.11 12.20 11.27
N SER A 133 0.10 11.14 12.05
CA SER A 133 -0.67 9.90 11.93
C SER A 133 -2.01 10.03 12.67
N MET A 134 -3.11 9.83 11.96
CA MET A 134 -4.48 9.86 12.46
C MET A 134 -5.03 8.44 12.48
N GLY A 135 -5.02 7.80 13.66
CA GLY A 135 -5.38 6.39 13.80
C GLY A 135 -4.34 5.47 13.16
N SER A 136 -4.77 4.27 12.75
CA SER A 136 -3.83 3.25 12.27
C SER A 136 -3.42 3.41 10.80
N ASN A 137 -4.27 3.99 9.93
CA ASN A 137 -4.08 3.92 8.47
C ASN A 137 -4.17 5.27 7.74
N THR A 138 -4.22 6.39 8.46
CA THR A 138 -4.34 7.71 7.84
C THR A 138 -3.17 8.59 8.25
N THR A 139 -2.52 9.20 7.26
CA THR A 139 -1.43 10.16 7.47
C THR A 139 -1.84 11.48 6.84
N VAL A 140 -1.75 12.55 7.62
CA VAL A 140 -2.14 13.90 7.23
C VAL A 140 -0.89 14.77 7.19
N CYS A 141 -0.58 15.32 6.03
CA CYS A 141 0.60 16.14 5.78
C CYS A 141 0.17 17.55 5.37
N PRO A 142 0.25 18.55 6.26
CA PRO A 142 0.09 19.95 5.87
C PRO A 142 1.22 20.32 4.91
N LEU A 143 0.88 20.82 3.71
CA LEU A 143 1.88 21.18 2.70
C LEU A 143 2.46 22.58 2.93
N SER A 144 1.84 23.36 3.81
CA SER A 144 2.29 24.69 4.25
C SER A 144 1.77 24.96 5.65
N ASP A 145 2.52 25.72 6.45
CA ASP A 145 2.08 26.15 7.79
C ASP A 145 1.21 27.42 7.76
N ALA A 146 1.11 28.07 6.59
CA ALA A 146 0.36 29.31 6.40
C ALA A 146 -0.35 29.34 5.05
N PHE A 147 -1.34 30.23 4.92
CA PHE A 147 -1.95 30.58 3.65
C PHE A 147 -0.93 31.32 2.78
N LYS A 148 -0.70 30.82 1.55
CA LYS A 148 0.25 31.38 0.58
C LYS A 148 -0.35 31.34 -0.82
N LEU A 149 0.25 32.10 -1.74
CA LEU A 149 -0.11 32.00 -3.15
C LEU A 149 0.04 30.55 -3.62
N PRO A 150 -1.00 29.98 -4.27
CA PRO A 150 -0.94 28.61 -4.78
C PRO A 150 0.19 28.50 -5.81
N THR A 151 1.04 27.49 -5.63
CA THR A 151 2.16 27.19 -6.53
C THR A 151 2.21 25.69 -6.77
N ASN A 152 2.73 25.27 -7.91
CA ASN A 152 2.88 23.85 -8.20
C ASN A 152 3.88 23.23 -7.22
N ILE A 153 3.54 22.06 -6.70
CA ILE A 153 4.34 21.36 -5.68
C ILE A 153 4.74 20.01 -6.24
N SER A 154 6.03 19.67 -6.09
CA SER A 154 6.52 18.31 -6.32
C SER A 154 6.95 17.71 -4.99
N LEU A 155 6.44 16.51 -4.71
CA LEU A 155 6.64 15.77 -3.48
C LEU A 155 7.33 14.46 -3.79
N LEU A 156 8.30 14.07 -2.98
CA LEU A 156 8.90 12.75 -2.99
C LEU A 156 8.17 11.89 -1.95
N LEU A 157 7.54 10.81 -2.41
CA LEU A 157 6.85 9.83 -1.59
C LEU A 157 7.75 8.61 -1.40
N GLU A 158 8.03 8.24 -0.15
CA GLU A 158 8.80 7.05 0.17
C GLU A 158 7.87 5.94 0.68
N PRO A 159 7.80 4.79 -0.01
CA PRO A 159 7.02 3.66 0.48
C PRO A 159 7.49 3.18 1.85
N VAL A 160 6.60 2.52 2.58
CA VAL A 160 7.00 1.70 3.72
C VAL A 160 7.77 0.47 3.21
N PRO A 161 8.88 0.07 3.86
CA PRO A 161 9.65 -1.08 3.42
C PRO A 161 8.79 -2.34 3.27
N ASN A 162 8.97 -3.08 2.18
CA ASN A 162 8.23 -4.30 1.83
C ASN A 162 6.73 -4.13 1.53
N TYR A 163 6.18 -2.91 1.54
CA TYR A 163 4.76 -2.69 1.27
C TYR A 163 4.43 -2.78 -0.22
N ALA A 164 3.31 -3.41 -0.56
CA ALA A 164 2.79 -3.52 -1.91
C ALA A 164 1.24 -3.50 -1.90
N GLY A 165 0.63 -2.42 -2.35
CA GLY A 165 -0.80 -2.28 -2.17
C GLY A 165 -1.37 -1.01 -2.76
N VAL A 166 -2.62 -0.74 -2.38
CA VAL A 166 -3.36 0.43 -2.84
C VAL A 166 -3.29 1.51 -1.78
N LEU A 167 -2.92 2.71 -2.22
CA LEU A 167 -2.90 3.93 -1.43
C LEU A 167 -3.91 4.92 -2.01
N ASN A 168 -4.81 5.41 -1.18
CA ASN A 168 -5.76 6.44 -1.54
C ASN A 168 -5.21 7.79 -1.12
N ILE A 169 -5.03 8.69 -2.10
CA ILE A 169 -4.51 10.02 -1.88
C ILE A 169 -5.65 11.03 -2.07
N SER A 170 -5.84 11.89 -1.09
CA SER A 170 -6.76 13.02 -1.16
C SER A 170 -5.99 14.31 -0.91
N LEU A 171 -6.06 15.25 -1.83
CA LEU A 171 -5.58 16.62 -1.61
C LEU A 171 -6.79 17.48 -1.29
N ILE A 172 -6.83 18.04 -0.09
CA ILE A 172 -7.85 19.01 0.30
C ILE A 172 -7.20 20.38 0.30
N THR A 173 -7.81 21.34 -0.37
CA THR A 173 -7.31 22.71 -0.45
C THR A 173 -8.42 23.68 -0.06
N VAL A 174 -8.10 24.57 0.87
CA VAL A 174 -8.91 25.73 1.22
C VAL A 174 -8.31 26.96 0.54
N TYR A 175 -9.17 27.72 -0.12
CA TYR A 175 -8.84 29.01 -0.73
C TYR A 175 -9.51 30.10 0.08
N SER A 176 -8.81 31.20 0.29
CA SER A 176 -9.33 32.35 1.02
C SER A 176 -8.75 33.66 0.51
N ILE A 177 -9.58 34.69 0.53
CA ILE A 177 -9.22 36.08 0.26
C ILE A 177 -9.18 36.92 1.56
N MET A 178 -9.30 36.27 2.72
CA MET A 178 -9.27 36.94 4.01
C MET A 178 -7.83 37.24 4.42
N ASP A 179 -7.59 38.43 4.94
CA ASP A 179 -6.28 38.83 5.48
C ASP A 179 -5.87 37.99 6.71
N ALA A 180 -6.86 37.51 7.48
CA ALA A 180 -6.68 36.66 8.64
C ALA A 180 -7.61 35.43 8.58
N PRO A 181 -7.18 34.34 7.93
CA PRO A 181 -7.95 33.09 7.87
C PRO A 181 -8.23 32.53 9.27
N THR A 182 -9.39 31.88 9.45
CA THR A 182 -9.72 31.32 10.76
C THR A 182 -8.79 30.16 11.09
N PRO A 183 -8.44 29.93 12.37
CA PRO A 183 -7.51 28.85 12.75
C PRO A 183 -7.94 27.46 12.29
N CYS A 184 -9.26 27.22 12.19
CA CYS A 184 -9.77 25.92 11.74
C CYS A 184 -9.51 25.65 10.25
N MET A 185 -9.24 26.70 9.45
CA MET A 185 -8.83 26.59 8.06
C MET A 185 -7.37 26.14 7.89
N LEU A 186 -6.60 25.95 8.97
CA LEU A 186 -5.24 25.41 8.91
C LEU A 186 -5.16 23.94 9.38
N THR A 187 -6.21 23.42 10.01
CA THR A 187 -6.18 22.14 10.74
C THR A 187 -7.25 21.14 10.28
N TYR A 188 -7.87 21.37 9.12
CA TYR A 188 -8.88 20.48 8.57
C TYR A 188 -8.25 19.15 8.07
N ILE A 189 -9.03 18.06 8.20
CA ILE A 189 -8.61 16.70 7.81
C ILE A 189 -9.54 16.06 6.76
N SER A 190 -10.71 16.65 6.54
CA SER A 190 -11.70 16.20 5.57
C SER A 190 -12.31 17.38 4.83
N LEU A 191 -12.84 17.13 3.62
CA LEU A 191 -13.56 18.18 2.87
C LEU A 191 -14.76 18.71 3.67
N GLN A 192 -15.45 17.87 4.43
CA GLN A 192 -16.58 18.32 5.24
C GLN A 192 -16.11 19.28 6.33
N SER A 193 -15.03 18.97 7.07
CA SER A 193 -14.47 19.89 8.06
C SER A 193 -14.01 21.22 7.44
N ALA A 194 -13.40 21.16 6.26
CA ALA A 194 -12.97 22.36 5.53
C ALA A 194 -14.16 23.22 5.10
N LYS A 195 -15.23 22.60 4.57
CA LYS A 195 -16.47 23.29 4.21
C LYS A 195 -17.16 23.90 5.43
N SER A 196 -17.21 23.17 6.56
CA SER A 196 -17.76 23.67 7.82
C SER A 196 -17.04 24.94 8.29
N CYS A 197 -15.71 24.99 8.15
CA CYS A 197 -14.92 26.18 8.45
C CYS A 197 -15.27 27.39 7.57
N CYS A 198 -15.60 27.18 6.30
CA CYS A 198 -16.01 28.26 5.39
C CYS A 198 -17.48 28.70 5.55
N GLN A 199 -18.30 28.06 6.40
CA GLN A 199 -19.76 28.28 6.43
C GLN A 199 -20.19 29.74 6.67
N ASN A 200 -19.43 30.46 7.51
CA ASN A 200 -19.76 31.86 7.85
C ASN A 200 -19.16 32.89 6.89
N ALA A 201 -18.37 32.44 5.91
CA ALA A 201 -17.60 33.29 4.99
C ALA A 201 -17.62 32.73 3.56
N THR A 202 -18.81 32.33 3.07
CA THR A 202 -18.98 31.59 1.81
C THR A 202 -18.52 32.35 0.56
N LEU A 203 -18.49 33.68 0.60
CA LEU A 203 -17.93 34.50 -0.48
C LEU A 203 -16.40 34.61 -0.40
N GLN A 204 -15.83 34.45 0.79
CA GLN A 204 -14.42 34.72 1.07
C GLN A 204 -13.58 33.44 1.28
N CYS A 205 -14.24 32.28 1.33
CA CYS A 205 -13.64 30.98 1.61
C CYS A 205 -14.31 29.87 0.80
N SER A 206 -13.49 29.00 0.21
CA SER A 206 -13.95 27.83 -0.52
C SER A 206 -13.03 26.64 -0.26
N ALA A 207 -13.59 25.44 -0.27
CA ALA A 207 -12.85 24.20 -0.06
C ALA A 207 -13.09 23.22 -1.20
N SER A 208 -12.01 22.63 -1.70
CA SER A 208 -12.01 21.64 -2.77
C SER A 208 -11.26 20.38 -2.35
N GLN A 209 -11.59 19.25 -2.98
CA GLN A 209 -10.89 17.99 -2.79
C GLN A 209 -10.60 17.35 -4.14
N THR A 210 -9.37 16.88 -4.32
CA THR A 210 -8.94 16.10 -5.46
C THR A 210 -8.46 14.73 -4.98
N ASN A 211 -8.99 13.67 -5.56
CA ASN A 211 -8.67 12.30 -5.18
C ASN A 211 -7.85 11.61 -6.26
N SER A 212 -6.94 10.76 -5.84
CA SER A 212 -6.19 9.85 -6.71
C SER A 212 -5.98 8.53 -6.00
N ILE A 213 -5.87 7.46 -6.77
CA ILE A 213 -5.50 6.14 -6.27
C ILE A 213 -4.12 5.82 -6.82
N VAL A 214 -3.26 5.30 -5.97
CA VAL A 214 -1.91 4.89 -6.32
C VAL A 214 -1.75 3.42 -5.98
N ILE A 215 -1.10 2.69 -6.86
CA ILE A 215 -0.75 1.30 -6.63
C ILE A 215 0.77 1.27 -6.43
N ILE A 216 1.20 0.84 -5.26
CA ILE A 216 2.59 0.51 -4.97
C ILE A 216 2.80 -0.92 -5.45
N GLN A 217 3.41 -1.05 -6.62
CA GLN A 217 3.73 -2.33 -7.22
C GLN A 217 4.78 -3.04 -6.38
N GLY A 218 4.46 -4.25 -5.92
CA GLY A 218 5.40 -5.14 -5.27
C GLY A 218 5.95 -6.18 -6.22
N ASP A 219 7.20 -6.56 -6.00
CA ASP A 219 7.76 -7.78 -6.57
C ASP A 219 7.49 -8.96 -5.63
N ALA A 220 7.31 -10.17 -6.13
CA ALA A 220 7.20 -11.32 -5.24
C ALA A 220 8.51 -11.49 -4.43
N SER A 221 8.40 -11.65 -3.11
CA SER A 221 9.53 -11.89 -2.23
C SER A 221 10.04 -13.31 -2.42
N VAL A 222 11.36 -13.52 -2.52
CA VAL A 222 11.93 -14.86 -2.69
C VAL A 222 11.62 -15.73 -1.45
N PRO A 223 10.98 -16.91 -1.61
CA PRO A 223 10.70 -17.79 -0.48
C PRO A 223 11.98 -18.35 0.16
N THR A 224 11.96 -18.48 1.49
CA THR A 224 13.04 -19.13 2.23
C THR A 224 12.71 -20.61 2.44
N ILE A 225 13.61 -21.50 2.04
CA ILE A 225 13.48 -22.95 2.23
C ILE A 225 14.66 -23.48 3.06
N SER A 226 14.37 -24.12 4.20
CA SER A 226 15.36 -24.82 5.02
C SER A 226 14.86 -26.23 5.38
N LEU A 227 15.75 -27.21 5.25
CA LEU A 227 15.48 -28.64 5.48
C LEU A 227 16.41 -29.15 6.59
N SER A 228 15.95 -30.10 7.40
CA SER A 228 16.78 -30.74 8.43
C SER A 228 17.84 -31.66 7.86
N SER A 229 17.61 -32.24 6.67
CA SER A 229 18.57 -33.06 5.94
C SER A 229 18.52 -32.76 4.45
N THR A 230 19.66 -32.84 3.78
CA THR A 230 19.81 -32.76 2.32
C THR A 230 20.09 -34.13 1.67
N LEU A 231 20.13 -35.20 2.45
CA LEU A 231 20.35 -36.57 1.98
C LEU A 231 19.46 -37.56 2.75
N LEU A 232 18.68 -38.37 2.02
CA LEU A 232 17.84 -39.43 2.57
C LEU A 232 18.39 -40.80 2.16
N ASN A 233 18.75 -41.61 3.15
CA ASN A 233 19.21 -42.97 2.93
C ASN A 233 18.12 -43.95 3.35
N SER A 234 17.64 -44.77 2.41
CA SER A 234 16.58 -45.75 2.66
C SER A 234 16.77 -47.02 1.83
N THR A 235 15.79 -47.91 1.85
CA THR A 235 15.74 -49.12 1.04
C THR A 235 14.64 -49.01 -0.01
N VAL A 236 14.75 -49.78 -1.09
CA VAL A 236 13.65 -49.94 -2.06
C VAL A 236 12.41 -50.47 -1.34
N GLY A 237 11.24 -49.86 -1.58
CA GLY A 237 10.02 -50.15 -0.82
C GLY A 237 9.98 -49.64 0.63
N GLY A 238 11.04 -48.95 1.08
CA GLY A 238 11.20 -48.43 2.44
C GLY A 238 10.54 -47.08 2.66
N ILE A 239 10.70 -46.56 3.88
CA ILE A 239 10.22 -45.24 4.29
C ILE A 239 11.41 -44.35 4.63
N SER A 240 11.30 -43.05 4.35
CA SER A 240 12.21 -42.04 4.88
C SER A 240 11.51 -40.71 5.08
N SER A 241 12.05 -39.88 5.98
CA SER A 241 11.43 -38.63 6.37
C SER A 241 12.46 -37.54 6.64
N PHE A 242 12.04 -36.29 6.54
CA PHE A 242 12.78 -35.12 7.00
C PHE A 242 11.81 -34.05 7.51
N SER A 243 12.33 -33.00 8.14
CA SER A 243 11.56 -31.83 8.53
C SER A 243 11.94 -30.61 7.71
N VAL A 244 10.93 -29.86 7.30
CA VAL A 244 11.07 -28.54 6.71
C VAL A 244 11.07 -27.54 7.85
N GLN A 245 12.23 -26.94 8.11
CA GLN A 245 12.44 -25.99 9.19
C GLN A 245 11.98 -24.58 8.83
N ALA A 246 12.14 -24.20 7.56
CA ALA A 246 11.68 -22.92 7.03
C ALA A 246 11.01 -23.15 5.68
N LEU A 247 9.81 -22.62 5.50
CA LEU A 247 9.07 -22.52 4.25
C LEU A 247 8.13 -21.34 4.37
N ASP A 248 8.70 -20.15 4.21
CA ASP A 248 7.99 -18.89 4.46
C ASP A 248 8.51 -17.77 3.56
N ILE A 249 7.79 -16.65 3.57
CA ILE A 249 8.13 -15.41 2.88
C ILE A 249 8.17 -14.26 3.88
N GLN A 250 9.12 -13.34 3.69
CA GLN A 250 9.12 -12.08 4.44
C GLN A 250 7.98 -11.19 3.90
N ASP A 251 6.83 -11.28 4.55
CA ASP A 251 5.61 -10.53 4.21
C ASP A 251 4.89 -10.05 5.47
N PRO A 252 5.39 -8.97 6.12
CA PRO A 252 4.79 -8.44 7.34
C PRO A 252 3.35 -7.94 7.16
N TYR A 253 2.90 -7.73 5.92
CA TYR A 253 1.60 -7.15 5.59
C TYR A 253 0.61 -8.16 5.00
N LYS A 254 0.99 -9.43 4.83
CA LYS A 254 0.14 -10.51 4.28
C LYS A 254 -0.41 -10.18 2.88
N LEU A 255 0.42 -9.59 2.04
CA LEU A 255 0.09 -9.16 0.68
C LEU A 255 0.47 -10.21 -0.38
N GLN A 256 1.10 -11.30 0.03
CA GLN A 256 1.65 -12.32 -0.85
C GLN A 256 1.12 -13.71 -0.48
N GLY A 257 1.01 -14.56 -1.50
CA GLY A 257 0.74 -15.98 -1.34
C GLY A 257 2.01 -16.81 -1.56
N LEU A 258 2.02 -18.04 -1.04
CA LEU A 258 3.11 -19.00 -1.19
C LEU A 258 2.56 -20.38 -1.57
N ASN A 259 2.97 -20.90 -2.71
CA ASN A 259 2.72 -22.27 -3.09
C ASN A 259 4.02 -23.05 -3.01
N ALA A 260 3.95 -24.32 -2.62
CA ALA A 260 5.13 -25.18 -2.65
C ALA A 260 4.76 -26.59 -3.09
N SER A 261 5.71 -27.26 -3.73
CA SER A 261 5.55 -28.63 -4.21
C SER A 261 6.87 -29.38 -4.13
N ILE A 262 6.80 -30.68 -3.87
CA ILE A 262 7.94 -31.58 -4.00
C ILE A 262 7.89 -32.19 -5.41
N VAL A 263 9.00 -32.12 -6.12
CA VAL A 263 9.19 -32.73 -7.43
C VAL A 263 10.21 -33.84 -7.30
N CYS A 264 9.82 -35.06 -7.67
CA CYS A 264 10.68 -36.22 -7.73
C CYS A 264 10.66 -36.83 -9.14
N PRO A 265 11.64 -37.65 -9.52
CA PRO A 265 11.56 -38.42 -10.75
C PRO A 265 10.32 -39.32 -10.78
N GLN A 266 9.84 -39.61 -11.98
CA GLN A 266 8.62 -40.39 -12.14
C GLN A 266 8.74 -41.80 -11.54
N ASN A 267 7.69 -42.24 -10.84
CA ASN A 267 7.51 -43.56 -10.24
C ASN A 267 8.51 -43.97 -9.15
N VAL A 268 9.24 -43.02 -8.54
CA VAL A 268 10.14 -43.35 -7.41
C VAL A 268 9.45 -43.24 -6.05
N ALA A 269 8.52 -42.28 -5.88
CA ALA A 269 7.73 -42.11 -4.68
C ALA A 269 6.30 -42.62 -4.91
N GLU A 270 5.85 -43.55 -4.06
CA GLU A 270 4.49 -44.10 -4.09
C GLU A 270 3.54 -43.21 -3.30
N ASN A 271 3.86 -42.96 -2.03
CA ASN A 271 3.06 -42.12 -1.14
C ASN A 271 3.94 -41.06 -0.48
N VAL A 272 3.40 -39.84 -0.34
CA VAL A 272 4.03 -38.76 0.41
C VAL A 272 3.03 -38.25 1.43
N ILE A 273 3.43 -38.23 2.70
CA ILE A 273 2.58 -37.80 3.82
C ILE A 273 3.21 -36.57 4.45
N LEU A 274 2.39 -35.54 4.66
CA LEU A 274 2.74 -34.35 5.42
C LEU A 274 2.23 -34.48 6.85
N TYR A 275 3.10 -34.20 7.80
CA TYR A 275 2.84 -34.20 9.24
C TYR A 275 2.91 -32.77 9.78
N GLN A 276 1.84 -32.32 10.43
CA GLN A 276 1.80 -31.03 11.10
C GLN A 276 0.87 -31.08 12.31
N LYS A 277 1.37 -30.79 13.52
CA LYS A 277 0.57 -30.80 14.77
C LYS A 277 -0.31 -32.04 14.93
N GLN A 278 0.27 -33.24 14.77
CA GLN A 278 -0.43 -34.53 14.87
C GLN A 278 -1.46 -34.82 13.77
N ASN A 279 -1.69 -33.92 12.82
CA ASN A 279 -2.47 -34.22 11.62
C ASN A 279 -1.57 -34.81 10.53
N LEU A 280 -2.02 -35.93 9.95
CA LEU A 280 -1.41 -36.56 8.78
C LEU A 280 -2.24 -36.22 7.54
N THR A 281 -1.58 -35.67 6.51
CA THR A 281 -2.22 -35.35 5.23
C THR A 281 -1.49 -36.09 4.12
N ALA A 282 -2.16 -37.06 3.49
CA ALA A 282 -1.65 -37.69 2.27
C ALA A 282 -1.68 -36.69 1.12
N LEU A 283 -0.53 -36.51 0.46
CA LEU A 283 -0.40 -35.57 -0.65
C LEU A 283 -0.84 -36.23 -1.96
N SER A 284 -1.61 -35.50 -2.76
CA SER A 284 -2.01 -35.96 -4.09
C SER A 284 -0.82 -35.92 -5.04
N LYS A 285 -0.56 -37.07 -5.67
CA LYS A 285 0.44 -37.23 -6.73
C LYS A 285 -0.10 -36.72 -8.06
N LEU A 286 0.60 -35.78 -8.68
CA LEU A 286 0.39 -35.35 -10.05
C LEU A 286 1.57 -35.83 -10.92
N ALA A 287 1.34 -36.84 -11.75
CA ALA A 287 2.36 -37.35 -12.66
C ALA A 287 2.42 -36.50 -13.94
N ILE A 288 3.58 -35.94 -14.23
CA ILE A 288 3.90 -35.21 -15.47
C ILE A 288 5.02 -35.97 -16.18
N SER A 289 5.17 -35.82 -17.50
CA SER A 289 6.20 -36.53 -18.27
C SER A 289 7.58 -36.41 -17.61
N GLY A 290 8.10 -37.51 -17.05
CA GLY A 290 9.41 -37.57 -16.39
C GLY A 290 9.47 -37.14 -14.93
N SER A 291 8.38 -36.67 -14.29
CA SER A 291 8.41 -36.26 -12.87
C SER A 291 7.06 -36.43 -12.16
N ASP A 292 7.13 -36.79 -10.88
CA ASP A 292 6.00 -36.81 -9.97
C ASP A 292 6.02 -35.55 -9.09
N ILE A 293 4.89 -34.83 -9.07
CA ILE A 293 4.73 -33.60 -8.29
C ILE A 293 3.74 -33.83 -7.15
N PHE A 294 4.13 -33.42 -5.94
CA PHE A 294 3.32 -33.48 -4.74
C PHE A 294 3.12 -32.06 -4.20
N ALA A 295 1.93 -31.50 -4.38
CA ALA A 295 1.60 -30.16 -3.88
C ALA A 295 1.53 -30.17 -2.35
N LEU A 296 2.29 -29.28 -1.71
CA LEU A 296 2.28 -29.13 -0.25
C LEU A 296 1.05 -28.34 0.17
N LYS A 297 0.30 -28.87 1.14
CA LYS A 297 -0.80 -28.15 1.81
C LYS A 297 -0.49 -28.09 3.29
N TRP A 298 -0.08 -26.92 3.78
CA TRP A 298 0.29 -26.71 5.18
C TRP A 298 -0.39 -25.47 5.75
N LEU A 299 -0.46 -25.41 7.08
CA LEU A 299 -0.89 -24.23 7.80
C LEU A 299 0.27 -23.23 7.90
N TYR A 300 0.07 -22.04 7.34
CA TYR A 300 1.02 -20.93 7.40
C TYR A 300 1.39 -20.55 8.83
N GLY A 301 2.67 -20.20 9.04
CA GLY A 301 3.21 -19.78 10.34
C GLY A 301 3.28 -20.90 11.39
N LYS A 302 3.10 -22.17 11.02
CA LYS A 302 3.16 -23.35 11.90
C LYS A 302 4.23 -24.34 11.44
N LEU A 303 5.46 -23.87 11.33
CA LEU A 303 6.65 -24.70 11.10
C LEU A 303 7.27 -25.15 12.43
N PRO A 304 8.04 -26.26 12.45
CA PRO A 304 8.39 -27.12 11.31
C PRO A 304 7.23 -28.01 10.83
N ILE A 305 7.34 -28.52 9.60
CA ILE A 305 6.47 -29.60 9.08
C ILE A 305 7.30 -30.84 8.77
N GLY A 306 6.77 -32.02 9.04
CA GLY A 306 7.40 -33.30 8.68
C GLY A 306 6.92 -33.77 7.30
N ILE A 307 7.82 -34.32 6.50
CA ILE A 307 7.49 -34.98 5.23
C ILE A 307 8.02 -36.41 5.31
N GLU A 308 7.16 -37.37 4.99
CA GLU A 308 7.50 -38.79 4.88
C GLU A 308 7.24 -39.28 3.46
N PHE A 309 8.17 -40.09 2.96
CA PHE A 309 8.11 -40.75 1.67
C PHE A 309 8.05 -42.24 1.87
N SER A 310 7.12 -42.88 1.17
CA SER A 310 7.15 -44.31 0.89
C SER A 310 7.68 -44.50 -0.52
N TRP A 311 8.82 -45.19 -0.63
CA TRP A 311 9.52 -45.41 -1.90
C TRP A 311 8.94 -46.59 -2.64
N SER A 312 8.98 -46.55 -3.98
CA SER A 312 8.44 -47.65 -4.77
C SER A 312 9.22 -48.94 -4.57
N LYS A 313 8.49 -50.06 -4.64
CA LYS A 313 9.09 -51.41 -4.63
C LYS A 313 9.75 -51.77 -5.96
N SER A 314 9.43 -51.05 -7.04
CA SER A 314 9.85 -51.37 -8.40
C SER A 314 10.69 -50.26 -9.03
N ILE A 315 11.83 -49.97 -8.40
CA ILE A 315 12.77 -48.93 -8.86
C ILE A 315 13.89 -49.59 -9.69
N ALA A 316 14.17 -49.03 -10.87
CA ALA A 316 15.25 -49.50 -11.74
C ALA A 316 16.62 -49.30 -11.06
N ALA A 317 17.57 -50.21 -11.30
CA ALA A 317 18.91 -50.14 -10.70
C ALA A 317 19.67 -48.84 -11.03
N SER A 318 19.40 -48.23 -12.19
CA SER A 318 19.95 -46.93 -12.59
C SER A 318 19.38 -45.73 -11.81
N MET A 319 18.29 -45.93 -11.06
CA MET A 319 17.54 -44.91 -10.31
C MET A 319 17.65 -45.12 -8.79
N LEU A 320 18.67 -45.83 -8.31
CA LEU A 320 18.91 -46.00 -6.88
C LEU A 320 19.44 -44.73 -6.21
N ASN A 321 20.05 -43.83 -6.99
CA ASN A 321 20.47 -42.52 -6.55
C ASN A 321 19.74 -41.48 -7.40
N PHE A 322 18.93 -40.64 -6.76
CA PHE A 322 18.19 -39.60 -7.44
C PHE A 322 18.00 -38.38 -6.56
N ASN A 323 17.59 -37.27 -7.16
CA ASN A 323 17.34 -36.03 -6.48
C ASN A 323 15.85 -35.71 -6.53
N CYS A 324 15.31 -35.26 -5.40
CA CYS A 324 14.03 -34.60 -5.34
C CYS A 324 14.24 -33.13 -4.96
N THR A 325 13.33 -32.26 -5.38
CA THR A 325 13.45 -30.82 -5.18
C THR A 325 12.16 -30.28 -4.59
N ILE A 326 12.26 -29.54 -3.48
CA ILE A 326 11.16 -28.68 -3.04
C ILE A 326 11.25 -27.39 -3.84
N VAL A 327 10.20 -27.07 -4.57
CA VAL A 327 10.03 -25.80 -5.28
C VAL A 327 8.98 -25.00 -4.55
N ALA A 328 9.33 -23.77 -4.15
CA ALA A 328 8.41 -22.82 -3.57
C ALA A 328 8.29 -21.60 -4.48
N GLN A 329 7.07 -21.17 -4.74
CA GLN A 329 6.73 -20.03 -5.57
C GLN A 329 5.88 -19.06 -4.76
N SER A 330 6.38 -17.85 -4.58
CA SER A 330 5.58 -16.74 -4.05
C SER A 330 4.95 -15.94 -5.19
N TYR A 331 3.86 -15.26 -4.86
CA TYR A 331 3.16 -14.36 -5.78
C TYR A 331 2.48 -13.23 -5.02
N VAL A 332 2.32 -12.08 -5.67
CA VAL A 332 1.62 -10.93 -5.09
C VAL A 332 0.11 -11.11 -5.27
N LEU A 333 -0.68 -11.02 -4.20
CA LEU A 333 -2.14 -11.29 -4.26
C LEU A 333 -2.89 -10.33 -5.20
N GLN A 334 -2.46 -9.06 -5.25
CA GLN A 334 -3.04 -8.06 -6.15
C GLN A 334 -2.52 -8.15 -7.58
N TYR A 335 -1.36 -8.79 -7.79
CA TYR A 335 -0.73 -8.91 -9.11
C TYR A 335 -0.12 -10.30 -9.29
N PRO A 336 -0.94 -11.34 -9.57
CA PRO A 336 -0.48 -12.73 -9.57
C PRO A 336 0.62 -13.04 -10.59
N ASN A 337 0.81 -12.18 -11.60
CA ASN A 337 1.87 -12.33 -12.60
C ASN A 337 3.28 -12.04 -12.05
N SER A 338 3.39 -11.31 -10.93
CA SER A 338 4.66 -11.13 -10.24
C SER A 338 4.90 -12.34 -9.35
N THR A 339 5.88 -13.16 -9.72
CA THR A 339 6.23 -14.39 -8.99
C THR A 339 7.72 -14.50 -8.75
N ALA A 340 8.10 -15.06 -7.61
CA ALA A 340 9.49 -15.37 -7.29
C ALA A 340 9.58 -16.83 -6.86
N MET A 341 10.67 -17.49 -7.23
CA MET A 341 10.86 -18.91 -6.96
C MET A 341 12.12 -19.15 -6.15
N SER A 342 12.04 -20.15 -5.30
CA SER A 342 13.16 -20.70 -4.56
C SER A 342 13.05 -22.21 -4.61
N SER A 343 14.19 -22.90 -4.65
CA SER A 343 14.21 -24.35 -4.72
C SER A 343 15.33 -24.93 -3.86
N LYS A 344 15.04 -26.03 -3.19
CA LYS A 344 16.04 -26.78 -2.41
C LYS A 344 15.99 -28.25 -2.81
N THR A 345 17.11 -28.76 -3.29
CA THR A 345 17.28 -30.15 -3.70
C THR A 345 17.83 -30.98 -2.56
N PHE A 346 17.29 -32.18 -2.39
CA PHE A 346 17.82 -33.21 -1.50
C PHE A 346 18.05 -34.51 -2.27
N GLY A 347 19.15 -35.18 -1.97
CA GLY A 347 19.50 -36.46 -2.56
C GLY A 347 18.76 -37.60 -1.86
N VAL A 348 18.47 -38.66 -2.60
CA VAL A 348 17.92 -39.91 -2.09
C VAL A 348 18.81 -41.05 -2.57
N GLN A 349 19.25 -41.89 -1.63
CA GLN A 349 20.02 -43.09 -1.90
C GLN A 349 19.26 -44.30 -1.38
N LEU A 350 18.87 -45.17 -2.31
CA LEU A 350 18.14 -46.40 -2.02
C LEU A 350 19.08 -47.60 -2.14
N SER A 351 19.05 -48.45 -1.13
CA SER A 351 19.73 -49.74 -1.15
C SER A 351 18.76 -50.87 -1.49
N THR A 352 19.24 -51.84 -2.27
CA THR A 352 18.56 -53.12 -2.53
C THR A 352 18.81 -54.14 -1.42
N LEU A 353 19.75 -53.88 -0.51
CA LEU A 353 20.00 -54.71 0.67
C LEU A 353 18.91 -54.45 1.70
N VAL A 354 18.22 -55.53 2.12
CA VAL A 354 17.30 -55.50 3.27
C VAL A 354 18.14 -55.30 4.53
N GLN A 355 18.29 -54.05 4.98
CA GLN A 355 18.90 -53.80 6.29
C GLN A 355 17.88 -54.03 7.41
N VAL A 356 18.32 -54.81 8.40
CA VAL A 356 17.67 -55.12 9.67
C VAL A 356 17.26 -53.82 10.39
N LEU A 357 15.99 -53.78 10.82
CA LEU A 357 15.34 -52.84 11.73
C LEU A 357 15.99 -51.45 11.87
N ARG A 358 15.52 -50.49 11.06
CA ARG A 358 15.70 -49.07 11.36
C ARG A 358 14.38 -48.49 11.83
N LEU A 359 14.39 -47.87 13.00
CA LEU A 359 13.29 -47.01 13.45
C LEU A 359 13.02 -45.98 12.33
N PRO A 360 11.75 -45.68 12.02
CA PRO A 360 11.44 -44.52 11.21
C PRO A 360 12.17 -43.32 11.84
N GLN A 361 12.85 -42.49 11.07
CA GLN A 361 13.27 -41.17 11.55
C GLN A 361 12.03 -40.26 11.64
N THR A 362 11.02 -40.72 12.37
CA THR A 362 9.79 -40.00 12.63
C THR A 362 10.09 -38.89 13.62
N TYR A 363 9.88 -37.67 13.16
CA TYR A 363 9.80 -36.50 13.99
C TYR A 363 8.49 -36.57 14.79
N PHE A 364 8.57 -36.53 16.12
CA PHE A 364 7.41 -36.40 17.01
C PHE A 364 7.53 -35.07 17.75
N ASP A 365 6.51 -34.22 17.63
CA ASP A 365 6.30 -33.13 18.59
C ASP A 365 5.70 -33.76 19.85
N VAL A 366 6.46 -33.77 20.94
CA VAL A 366 6.03 -34.30 22.24
C VAL A 366 5.98 -33.12 23.21
N LEU A 367 4.83 -32.93 23.85
CA LEU A 367 4.71 -31.91 24.90
C LEU A 367 5.49 -32.39 26.12
N GLU A 368 6.10 -31.45 26.84
CA GLU A 368 6.83 -31.76 28.06
C GLU A 368 5.91 -32.49 29.06
N GLY A 369 6.28 -33.73 29.43
CA GLY A 369 5.51 -34.60 30.33
C GLY A 369 4.78 -35.77 29.68
N ASP A 370 4.72 -35.85 28.34
CA ASP A 370 4.01 -36.95 27.65
C ASP A 370 4.87 -38.22 27.48
N VAL A 371 4.23 -39.38 27.64
CA VAL A 371 4.86 -40.69 27.43
C VAL A 371 4.99 -40.98 25.93
N ILE A 372 6.21 -41.17 25.44
CA ILE A 372 6.49 -41.55 24.05
C ILE A 372 6.44 -43.07 23.92
N ALA A 373 5.43 -43.60 23.25
CA ALA A 373 5.42 -44.99 22.80
C ALA A 373 5.94 -45.06 21.35
N ILE A 374 7.11 -45.65 21.14
CA ILE A 374 7.66 -45.90 19.80
C ILE A 374 7.21 -47.29 19.34
N PRO A 375 6.23 -47.41 18.43
CA PRO A 375 5.85 -48.71 17.89
C PRO A 375 6.98 -49.21 16.98
N PHE A 376 7.47 -50.42 17.24
CA PHE A 376 8.36 -51.14 16.32
C PHE A 376 7.77 -52.52 16.02
N THR A 377 7.94 -52.99 14.79
CA THR A 377 7.58 -54.34 14.36
C THR A 377 8.84 -55.18 14.19
N LEU A 378 9.02 -56.16 15.07
CA LEU A 378 10.08 -57.16 14.97
C LEU A 378 9.70 -58.21 13.92
N ASN A 379 10.44 -58.30 12.82
CA ASN A 379 10.51 -59.56 12.07
C ASN A 379 11.48 -60.48 12.82
N ALA A 380 10.95 -61.59 13.32
CA ALA A 380 11.66 -62.52 14.18
C ALA A 380 12.83 -63.19 13.45
N SER A 381 14.06 -62.73 13.70
CA SER A 381 15.26 -63.57 13.48
C SER A 381 16.48 -63.23 14.35
N THR A 382 16.40 -62.35 15.35
CA THR A 382 17.54 -62.09 16.25
C THR A 382 17.12 -61.91 17.69
N ASN A 383 17.50 -62.86 18.55
CA ASN A 383 17.41 -62.77 20.00
C ASN A 383 18.42 -61.74 20.53
N MET A 384 17.98 -60.53 20.85
CA MET A 384 18.71 -59.61 21.73
C MET A 384 17.77 -59.10 22.81
N SER A 385 18.27 -59.00 24.05
CA SER A 385 17.48 -58.53 25.19
C SER A 385 17.37 -57.01 25.20
N LEU A 386 16.18 -56.51 25.61
CA LEU A 386 15.80 -55.09 25.69
C LEU A 386 16.83 -54.22 26.44
N HIS A 387 17.53 -54.81 27.41
CA HIS A 387 18.50 -54.11 28.27
C HIS A 387 19.85 -53.82 27.57
N GLN A 388 20.25 -54.64 26.59
CA GLN A 388 21.44 -54.37 25.77
C GLN A 388 21.19 -53.31 24.69
N TRP A 389 19.91 -53.03 24.39
CA TRP A 389 19.48 -52.12 23.34
C TRP A 389 19.51 -50.64 23.79
N LEU A 390 19.10 -50.35 25.03
CA LEU A 390 19.07 -48.98 25.59
C LEU A 390 20.47 -48.35 25.78
N LYS A 391 21.52 -49.14 26.05
CA LYS A 391 22.88 -48.63 26.27
C LYS A 391 23.57 -48.07 25.01
N LYS A 392 23.05 -48.32 23.81
CA LYS A 392 23.66 -47.85 22.54
C LYS A 392 23.10 -46.51 22.04
N PHE A 393 22.08 -45.96 22.67
CA PHE A 393 21.56 -44.63 22.33
C PHE A 393 22.19 -43.57 23.24
N TYR A 394 23.04 -42.71 22.66
CA TYR A 394 23.43 -41.44 23.27
C TYR A 394 22.20 -40.52 23.31
N PHE A 395 21.41 -40.62 24.37
CA PHE A 395 20.61 -39.50 24.84
C PHE A 395 21.37 -38.88 26.01
N PRO A 396 21.75 -37.58 25.98
CA PRO A 396 22.09 -36.89 27.19
C PRO A 396 20.78 -36.62 27.94
N MET A 397 20.21 -37.65 28.55
CA MET A 397 19.21 -37.48 29.60
C MET A 397 19.98 -37.46 30.91
N GLN A 398 20.10 -36.27 31.49
CA GLN A 398 20.51 -36.11 32.87
C GLN A 398 19.35 -36.62 33.73
N ILE A 399 19.49 -37.84 34.24
CA ILE A 399 18.60 -38.38 35.28
C ILE A 399 19.27 -38.03 36.60
N THR A 400 18.80 -36.99 37.26
CA THR A 400 19.09 -36.77 38.69
C THR A 400 18.33 -37.80 39.54
N PRO A 401 18.91 -38.25 40.66
CA PRO A 401 18.49 -39.44 41.40
C PRO A 401 17.07 -39.39 41.95
#